data_AF-A0A2V7T3A3-F1
#
_entry.id   AF-A0A2V7T3A3-F1
#
_cell.length_a   1.000
_cell.length_b   1.000
_cell.length_c   1.000
_cell.angle_alpha   90.00
_cell.angle_beta   90.00
_cell.angle_gamma   90.00
#
_symmetry.space_group_name_H-M   'P 1'
#
loop_
_entity.id
_entity.type
_entity.pdbx_description
1 polymer ?
#
loop_
_entity_poly.entity_id
_entity_poly.type
_entity_poly.pdbx_seq_one_letter_code
_entity_poly.pdbx_strand_id
1 'polypeptide(L)'
;MGYLLPRLPAPSTPFLREDRTMKPWKLFWVLALAAAGPLEGQATGQISGVVRNSAGQPTAFATVTVRGTRLSTVTGTDGRYTLPE
;
A
#
# COMPACT_ATOMS: atom_id res chain seq x y z
N MET A 1 18.16 61.12 49.57
CA MET A 1 18.51 60.59 48.25
C MET A 1 18.79 59.11 48.40
N GLY A 2 17.94 58.14 48.08
CA GLY A 2 16.78 58.14 47.20
C GLY A 2 17.05 57.21 46.03
N TYR A 3 16.88 55.89 46.21
CA TYR A 3 16.57 54.96 45.11
C TYR A 3 15.69 53.83 45.64
N LEU A 4 14.40 53.89 45.31
CA LEU A 4 13.43 52.82 45.47
C LEU A 4 13.72 51.79 44.36
N LEU A 5 14.09 50.56 44.71
CA LEU A 5 14.23 49.48 43.73
C LEU A 5 12.84 49.16 43.12
N PRO A 6 12.68 49.09 41.79
CA PRO A 6 11.44 48.61 41.20
C PRO A 6 11.30 47.10 41.49
N ARG A 7 10.18 46.71 42.11
CA ARG A 7 9.83 45.30 42.25
C ARG A 7 9.41 44.78 40.88
N LEU A 8 10.21 43.89 40.30
CA LEU A 8 9.85 43.17 39.07
C LEU A 8 8.60 42.32 39.35
N PRO A 9 7.54 42.39 38.51
CA PRO A 9 6.44 41.44 38.61
C PRO A 9 6.94 40.05 38.24
N ALA A 10 6.60 39.05 39.06
CA ALA A 10 6.92 37.66 38.79
C ALA A 10 6.29 37.23 37.45
N PRO A 11 6.96 36.40 36.63
CA PRO A 11 6.36 35.86 35.43
C PRO A 11 5.22 34.91 35.83
N SER A 12 3.99 35.29 35.54
CA SER A 12 2.84 34.38 35.56
C SER A 12 3.00 33.39 34.42
N THR A 13 3.62 32.24 34.68
CA THR A 13 3.56 31.12 33.75
C THR A 13 2.10 30.68 33.62
N PRO A 14 1.51 30.71 32.40
CA PRO A 14 0.17 30.19 32.21
C PRO A 14 0.18 28.72 32.56
N PHE A 15 -0.74 28.35 33.44
CA PHE A 15 -1.14 26.97 33.69
C PHE A 15 -1.52 26.40 32.31
N LEU A 16 -0.62 25.63 31.69
CA LEU A 16 -0.92 24.87 30.50
C LEU A 16 -1.86 23.76 30.95
N ARG A 17 -3.15 24.13 31.06
CA ARG A 17 -4.26 23.21 31.22
C ARG A 17 -4.35 22.43 29.93
N GLU A 18 -3.58 21.36 29.88
CA GLU A 18 -3.58 20.38 28.82
C GLU A 18 -4.94 19.67 28.84
N ASP A 19 -5.93 20.26 28.19
CA ASP A 19 -7.20 19.62 27.88
C ASP A 19 -6.95 18.61 26.74
N ARG A 20 -6.22 17.54 27.07
CA ARG A 20 -5.94 16.42 26.17
C ARG A 20 -6.98 15.31 26.34
N THR A 21 -8.22 15.68 26.64
CA THR A 21 -9.34 14.75 26.42
C THR A 21 -9.69 14.77 24.94
N MET A 22 -8.82 14.16 24.12
CA MET A 22 -9.16 13.84 22.74
C MET A 22 -10.45 13.03 22.78
N LYS A 23 -11.56 13.69 22.41
CA LYS A 23 -12.90 13.10 22.42
C LYS A 23 -12.83 11.69 21.82
N PRO A 24 -13.45 10.66 22.44
CA PRO A 24 -13.34 9.27 21.98
C PRO A 24 -13.72 9.10 20.49
N TRP A 25 -14.56 9.99 19.98
CA TRP A 25 -14.83 10.20 18.55
C TRP A 25 -13.56 10.31 17.67
N LYS A 26 -12.55 11.08 18.08
CA LYS A 26 -11.35 11.36 17.27
C LYS A 26 -10.45 10.13 17.24
N LEU A 27 -10.33 9.45 18.38
CA LEU A 27 -9.65 8.15 18.44
C LEU A 27 -10.36 7.10 17.59
N PHE A 28 -11.69 7.10 17.56
CA PHE A 28 -12.45 6.20 16.69
C PHE A 28 -12.12 6.41 15.21
N TRP A 29 -12.01 7.66 14.74
CA TRP A 29 -11.62 7.95 13.36
C TRP A 29 -10.17 7.58 13.03
N VAL A 30 -9.23 7.78 13.96
CA VAL A 30 -7.83 7.36 13.78
C VAL A 30 -7.73 5.83 13.74
N LEU A 31 -8.49 5.13 14.59
CA LEU A 31 -8.53 3.68 14.63
C LEU A 31 -9.18 3.10 13.36
N ALA A 32 -10.24 3.74 12.85
CA ALA A 32 -10.90 3.32 11.61
C ALA A 32 -9.96 3.42 10.39
N LEU A 33 -9.11 4.44 10.30
CA LEU A 33 -8.12 4.57 9.23
C LEU A 33 -7.00 3.53 9.34
N ALA A 34 -6.58 3.18 10.57
CA ALA A 34 -5.58 2.14 10.81
C ALA A 34 -6.10 0.72 10.53
N ALA A 35 -7.42 0.51 10.45
CA ALA A 35 -8.05 -0.76 10.15
C ALA A 35 -8.15 -1.06 8.63
N ALA A 36 -7.64 -0.18 7.77
CA ALA A 36 -7.48 -0.48 6.34
C ALA A 36 -6.38 -1.55 6.17
N GLY A 37 -6.77 -2.82 6.33
CA GLY A 37 -5.93 -3.97 5.99
C GLY A 37 -5.61 -4.00 4.49
N PRO A 38 -4.65 -4.85 4.07
CA PRO A 38 -4.37 -5.03 2.65
C PRO A 38 -5.68 -5.38 1.94
N LEU A 39 -6.04 -4.56 0.96
CA LEU A 39 -7.07 -4.93 0.00
C LEU A 39 -6.49 -6.13 -0.74
N GLU A 40 -7.00 -7.33 -0.46
CA GLU A 40 -6.72 -8.53 -1.25
C GLU A 40 -6.99 -8.13 -2.71
N GLY A 41 -5.91 -7.94 -3.46
CA GLY A 41 -5.95 -7.51 -4.84
C GLY A 41 -6.88 -8.43 -5.60
N GLN A 42 -7.70 -7.84 -6.47
CA GLN A 42 -8.65 -8.52 -7.35
C GLN A 42 -8.09 -9.90 -7.75
N ALA A 43 -8.76 -10.98 -7.35
CA ALA A 43 -8.53 -12.30 -7.93
C ALA A 43 -8.79 -12.15 -9.44
N THR A 44 -7.73 -11.90 -10.16
CA THR A 44 -7.66 -11.93 -11.60
C THR A 44 -7.71 -13.41 -12.00
N GLY A 45 -7.94 -13.68 -13.28
CA GLY A 45 -8.00 -15.06 -13.77
C GLY A 45 -6.62 -15.54 -14.21
N GLN A 46 -6.44 -16.86 -14.32
CA GLN A 46 -5.29 -17.44 -14.99
C GLN A 46 -5.49 -17.53 -16.51
N ILE A 47 -4.46 -17.19 -17.27
CA ILE A 47 -4.42 -17.37 -18.73
C ILE A 47 -3.66 -18.66 -19.02
N SER A 48 -4.30 -19.64 -19.67
CA SER A 48 -3.65 -20.90 -20.05
C SER A 48 -3.92 -21.27 -21.51
N GLY A 49 -2.98 -21.99 -22.12
CA GLY A 49 -3.06 -22.34 -23.54
C GLY A 49 -1.92 -23.23 -24.01
N VAL A 50 -1.92 -23.57 -25.30
CA VAL A 50 -0.86 -24.35 -25.96
C VAL A 50 -0.40 -23.61 -27.20
N VAL A 51 0.90 -23.36 -27.31
CA VAL A 51 1.51 -22.76 -28.49
C VAL A 51 1.84 -23.87 -29.48
N ARG A 52 1.37 -23.74 -30.73
CA ARG A 52 1.61 -24.69 -31.81
C ARG A 52 2.20 -23.97 -33.02
N ASN A 53 3.05 -24.66 -33.77
CA ASN A 53 3.59 -24.15 -35.02
C ASN A 53 2.59 -24.33 -36.18
N SER A 54 2.98 -23.93 -37.39
CA SER A 54 2.15 -24.06 -38.60
C SER A 54 1.80 -25.51 -38.97
N ALA A 55 2.60 -26.48 -38.55
CA ALA A 55 2.35 -27.91 -38.74
C ALA A 55 1.49 -28.53 -37.61
N GLY A 56 1.02 -27.72 -36.66
CA GLY A 56 0.21 -28.17 -35.53
C GLY A 56 0.98 -28.87 -34.40
N GLN A 57 2.31 -28.81 -34.42
CA GLN A 57 3.16 -29.40 -33.39
C GLN A 57 3.34 -28.41 -32.23
N PRO A 58 3.30 -28.88 -30.96
CA PRO A 58 3.53 -28.00 -29.82
C PRO A 58 4.94 -27.40 -29.87
N THR A 59 5.04 -26.11 -29.56
CA THR A 59 6.31 -25.36 -29.58
C THR A 59 6.81 -25.18 -28.16
N ALA A 60 7.90 -25.87 -27.84
CA ALA A 60 8.58 -25.75 -26.56
C ALA A 60 9.39 -24.46 -26.48
N PHE A 61 9.54 -23.93 -25.27
CA PHE A 61 10.38 -22.76 -24.97
C PHE A 61 10.02 -21.48 -25.73
N ALA A 62 8.77 -21.36 -26.19
CA ALA A 62 8.26 -20.14 -26.79
C ALA A 62 7.95 -19.10 -25.70
N THR A 63 8.30 -17.84 -25.96
CA THR A 63 7.97 -16.73 -25.06
C THR A 63 6.57 -16.22 -25.37
N VAL A 64 5.71 -16.19 -24.35
CA VAL A 64 4.35 -15.64 -24.41
C VAL A 64 4.32 -14.37 -23.56
N THR A 65 3.85 -13.26 -24.14
CA THR A 65 3.76 -11.96 -23.47
C THR A 65 2.36 -11.37 -23.67
N VAL A 66 1.77 -10.85 -22.60
CA VAL A 66 0.49 -10.17 -22.67
C VAL A 66 0.73 -8.68 -22.95
N ARG A 67 0.22 -8.20 -24.07
CA ARG A 67 0.40 -6.80 -24.47
C ARG A 67 -0.26 -5.87 -23.45
N GLY A 68 0.43 -4.81 -23.08
CA GLY A 68 -0.05 -3.83 -22.10
C GLY A 68 0.16 -4.24 -20.64
N THR A 69 0.74 -5.41 -20.37
CA THR A 69 1.12 -5.83 -19.01
C THR A 69 2.60 -6.20 -18.97
N ARG A 70 3.11 -6.47 -17.77
CA ARG A 70 4.46 -7.02 -17.56
C ARG A 70 4.45 -8.55 -17.49
N LEU A 71 3.31 -9.18 -17.77
CA LEU A 71 3.14 -10.62 -17.65
C LEU A 71 3.75 -11.32 -18.87
N SER A 72 4.65 -12.24 -18.58
CA SER A 72 5.25 -13.10 -19.59
C SER A 72 5.56 -14.47 -18.99
N THR A 73 5.57 -15.49 -19.84
CA THR A 73 5.97 -16.85 -19.44
C THR A 73 6.61 -17.56 -20.62
N VAL A 74 7.21 -18.71 -20.34
CA VAL A 74 7.82 -19.59 -21.34
C VAL A 74 7.03 -20.89 -21.39
N THR A 75 6.74 -21.38 -22.60
CA THR A 75 6.02 -22.65 -22.77
C THR A 75 6.87 -23.84 -22.35
N GLY A 76 6.22 -24.85 -21.77
CA GLY A 76 6.83 -26.13 -21.43
C GLY A 76 7.19 -26.96 -22.66
N THR A 77 7.78 -28.14 -22.44
CA THR A 77 8.17 -29.07 -23.51
C THR A 77 7.00 -29.58 -24.34
N ASP A 78 5.80 -29.56 -23.77
CA ASP A 78 4.51 -29.89 -24.39
C ASP A 78 3.84 -28.67 -25.05
N GLY A 79 4.52 -27.52 -25.09
CA GLY A 79 4.02 -26.26 -25.65
C GLY A 79 2.97 -25.57 -24.78
N ARG A 80 2.65 -26.11 -23.60
CA ARG A 80 1.64 -25.56 -22.71
C ARG A 80 2.21 -24.43 -21.87
N TYR A 81 1.37 -23.45 -21.55
CA TYR A 81 1.73 -22.34 -20.69
C TYR A 81 0.58 -21.98 -19.75
N THR A 82 0.94 -21.40 -18.61
CA THR A 82 0.04 -20.72 -17.69
C THR A 82 0.70 -19.40 -17.29
N LEU A 83 -0.01 -18.28 -17.46
CA LEU A 83 0.38 -17.01 -16.87
C LEU A 83 -0.48 -16.80 -15.62
N PRO A 84 0.14 -16.76 -14.44
CA PRO A 84 -0.50 -16.13 -13.29
C PRO A 84 -0.60 -14.63 -13.56
N GLU A 85 -1.63 -14.02 -13.00
CA GLU A 85 -1.80 -12.58 -12.87
C GLU A 85 -0.71 -11.87 -12.06
#